data_AF-A0A9W8J5D7-F1
#
_entry.id   AF-A0A9W8J5D7-F1
#
_cell.length_a   1.000
_cell.length_b   1.000
_cell.length_c   1.000
_cell.angle_alpha   90.00
_cell.angle_beta   90.00
_cell.angle_gamma   90.00
#
_symmetry.space_group_name_H-M   'P 1'
#
loop_
_entity.id
_entity.type
_entity.pdbx_description
1 polymer ?
#
loop_
_entity_poly.entity_id
_entity_poly.type
_entity_poly.pdbx_seq_one_letter_code
_entity_poly.pdbx_strand_id
1 'polypeptide(L)'
;MWWSGLPNSFADISQFERELPQHRWDEVHVDPSTGELVEKGCHGKRVKWEEQAGGGYLRVPGQLWGHGFSNGLEEALLVAHLAHLSNRSYVFEDYLKSRSPFPYTLDGFHLRPSRIPFNAVVSGFIAGANVSSDATTLQPLHLSISADYYEYICPSSLSAQHRIVLSVNDAPTFSDGASQMQWWVDRIKTAGKGKRCVEIVEGDANEKRLFGHDSSTTLSL
;
A
#
# COMPACT_ATOMS: atom_id res chain seq x y z
N MET A 1 -24.65 -2.42 12.80
CA MET A 1 -24.88 -3.79 12.30
C MET A 1 -25.30 -3.69 10.84
N TRP A 2 -24.41 -4.01 9.91
CA TRP A 2 -24.64 -3.87 8.47
C TRP A 2 -25.45 -5.06 7.99
N TRP A 3 -26.61 -4.83 7.37
CA TRP A 3 -27.61 -5.87 7.08
C TRP A 3 -27.21 -6.86 5.97
N SER A 4 -26.05 -6.68 5.34
CA SER A 4 -25.58 -7.52 4.22
C SER A 4 -24.06 -7.69 4.17
N GLY A 5 -23.30 -7.19 5.16
CA GLY A 5 -21.83 -7.12 5.12
C GLY A 5 -21.27 -6.20 4.02
N LEU A 6 -22.14 -5.60 3.18
CA LEU A 6 -21.77 -4.64 2.16
C LEU A 6 -22.00 -3.22 2.69
N PRO A 7 -20.99 -2.34 2.61
CA PRO A 7 -21.14 -0.92 2.92
C PRO A 7 -22.22 -0.26 2.06
N ASN A 8 -23.01 0.66 2.63
CA ASN A 8 -24.06 1.36 1.88
C ASN A 8 -23.49 2.43 0.94
N SER A 9 -22.30 2.96 1.25
CA SER A 9 -21.63 3.99 0.46
C SER A 9 -20.11 3.95 0.62
N PHE A 10 -19.40 4.60 -0.32
CA PHE A 10 -17.96 4.87 -0.19
C PHE A 10 -17.62 5.63 1.08
N ALA A 11 -18.50 6.55 1.53
CA ALA A 11 -18.28 7.32 2.74
C ALA A 11 -18.26 6.44 3.99
N ASP A 12 -19.17 5.46 4.08
CA ASP A 12 -19.21 4.50 5.20
C ASP A 12 -17.92 3.67 5.28
N ILE A 13 -17.38 3.32 4.11
CA ILE A 13 -16.13 2.58 3.98
C ILE A 13 -14.95 3.43 4.45
N SER A 14 -14.84 4.65 3.94
CA SER A 14 -13.77 5.57 4.31
C SER A 14 -13.79 5.88 5.82
N GLN A 15 -14.99 5.99 6.41
CA GLN A 15 -15.14 6.12 7.85
C GLN A 15 -14.66 4.87 8.58
N PHE A 16 -15.08 3.67 8.15
CA PHE A 16 -14.61 2.42 8.72
C PHE A 16 -13.08 2.28 8.66
N GLU A 17 -12.45 2.66 7.54
CA GLU A 17 -10.99 2.64 7.40
C GLU A 17 -10.33 3.59 8.38
N ARG A 18 -10.85 4.80 8.56
CA ARG A 18 -10.30 5.76 9.52
C ARG A 18 -10.37 5.27 10.97
N GLU A 19 -11.34 4.42 11.27
CA GLU A 19 -11.57 3.83 12.59
C GLU A 19 -10.76 2.54 12.82
N LEU A 20 -9.94 2.11 11.86
CA LEU A 20 -9.07 0.95 12.03
C LEU A 20 -8.09 1.17 13.21
N PRO A 21 -7.89 0.18 14.09
CA PRO A 21 -7.13 0.35 15.33
C PRO A 21 -5.65 0.69 15.10
N GLN A 22 -5.11 0.32 13.94
CA GLN A 22 -3.75 0.67 13.54
C GLN A 22 -3.60 2.13 13.05
N HIS A 23 -4.70 2.84 12.81
CA HIS A 23 -4.68 4.25 12.41
C HIS A 23 -4.81 5.17 13.63
N ARG A 24 -3.67 5.58 14.17
CA ARG A 24 -3.56 6.40 15.38
C ARG A 24 -3.64 7.90 15.09
N TRP A 25 -4.63 8.33 14.31
CA TRP A 25 -4.78 9.72 13.85
C TRP A 25 -4.65 10.75 14.97
N ASP A 26 -5.31 10.51 16.11
CA ASP A 26 -5.40 11.46 17.22
C ASP A 26 -4.32 11.28 18.28
N GLU A 27 -3.48 10.24 18.14
CA GLU A 27 -2.47 9.90 19.14
C GLU A 27 -1.04 10.16 18.68
N VAL A 28 -0.79 10.22 17.37
CA VAL A 28 0.57 10.43 16.82
C VAL A 28 0.60 11.56 15.82
N HIS A 29 1.76 12.17 15.63
CA HIS A 29 2.04 13.12 14.55
C HIS A 29 3.50 13.03 14.12
N VAL A 30 3.83 13.55 12.95
CA VAL A 30 5.21 13.69 12.50
C VAL A 30 5.76 15.01 13.00
N ASP A 31 6.86 14.98 13.74
CA ASP A 31 7.58 16.18 14.16
C ASP A 31 8.15 16.89 12.91
N PRO A 32 7.79 18.16 12.65
CA PRO A 32 8.22 18.87 11.45
C PRO A 32 9.72 19.17 11.40
N SER A 33 10.40 19.19 12.56
CA SER A 33 11.83 19.48 12.66
C SER A 33 12.71 18.23 12.49
N THR A 34 12.27 17.08 13.01
CA THR A 34 13.05 15.83 13.00
C THR A 34 12.54 14.79 12.00
N GLY A 35 11.26 14.87 11.58
CA GLY A 35 10.58 13.84 10.80
C GLY A 35 10.24 12.57 11.59
N GLU A 36 10.53 12.54 12.89
CA GLU A 36 10.20 11.41 13.77
C GLU A 36 8.68 11.34 13.99
N LEU A 37 8.19 10.10 14.11
CA LEU A 37 6.80 9.87 14.51
C LEU A 37 6.73 9.94 16.03
N VAL A 38 5.95 10.87 16.57
CA VAL A 38 5.89 11.16 18.00
C VAL A 38 4.46 11.14 18.51
N GLU A 39 4.28 10.81 19.79
CA GLU A 39 2.97 10.88 20.44
C GLU A 39 2.49 12.34 20.56
N LYS A 40 1.20 12.56 20.31
CA LYS A 40 0.50 13.82 20.59
C LYS A 40 0.40 13.99 22.10
N GLY A 41 1.21 14.88 22.66
CA GLY A 41 1.22 15.17 24.09
C GLY A 41 2.41 16.06 24.48
N CYS A 42 2.42 16.55 25.71
CA CYS A 42 3.39 17.56 26.19
C CYS A 42 4.86 17.13 26.14
N HIS A 43 5.15 15.84 25.94
CA HIS A 43 6.51 15.30 25.95
C HIS A 43 6.97 14.69 24.61
N GLY A 44 6.10 14.62 23.60
CA GLY A 44 6.48 14.22 22.23
C GLY A 44 7.36 12.97 22.13
N LYS A 45 6.99 11.87 22.80
CA LYS A 45 7.82 10.65 22.81
C LYS A 45 7.86 10.01 21.43
N ARG A 46 9.04 9.55 20.99
CA ARG A 46 9.20 8.78 19.75
C ARG A 46 8.37 7.50 19.81
N VAL A 47 7.52 7.33 18.80
CA VAL A 47 6.74 6.12 18.57
C VAL A 47 7.66 5.04 18.02
N LYS A 48 7.62 3.86 18.65
CA LYS A 48 8.32 2.66 18.16
C LYS A 48 7.50 1.97 17.08
N TRP A 49 7.45 2.57 15.90
CA TRP A 49 6.74 2.02 14.75
C TRP A 49 7.30 0.65 14.32
N GLU A 50 8.54 0.32 14.70
CA GLU A 50 9.18 -0.98 14.41
C GLU A 50 8.43 -2.16 15.05
N GLU A 51 7.83 -1.94 16.22
CA GLU A 51 7.02 -2.97 16.91
C GLU A 51 5.69 -3.21 16.18
N GLN A 52 5.20 -2.21 15.44
CA GLN A 52 3.90 -2.25 14.75
C GLN A 52 4.03 -2.69 13.28
N ALA A 53 5.03 -2.17 12.57
CA ALA A 53 5.22 -2.31 11.13
C ALA A 53 6.52 -3.07 10.76
N GLY A 54 7.27 -3.58 11.74
CA GLY A 54 8.48 -4.34 11.49
C GLY A 54 9.58 -3.48 10.88
N GLY A 55 9.88 -3.74 9.61
CA GLY A 55 10.81 -2.95 8.80
C GLY A 55 10.27 -1.58 8.39
N GLY A 56 8.97 -1.32 8.55
CA GLY A 56 8.28 -0.08 8.18
C GLY A 56 7.10 -0.34 7.24
N TYR A 57 6.70 0.68 6.49
CA TYR A 57 5.57 0.62 5.57
C TYR A 57 6.04 0.54 4.12
N LEU A 58 5.35 -0.27 3.31
CA LEU A 58 5.58 -0.38 1.87
C LEU A 58 4.35 0.11 1.09
N ARG A 59 4.54 1.15 0.28
CA ARG A 59 3.53 1.69 -0.61
C ARG A 59 3.96 1.58 -2.08
N VAL A 60 3.01 1.28 -2.95
CA VAL A 60 3.19 1.32 -4.41
C VAL A 60 2.05 2.16 -4.97
N PRO A 61 2.23 3.48 -5.11
CA PRO A 61 1.16 4.38 -5.51
C PRO A 61 0.76 4.16 -6.97
N GLY A 62 -0.52 4.38 -7.26
CA GLY A 62 -0.99 4.49 -8.64
C GLY A 62 -1.22 3.16 -9.34
N GLN A 63 -1.51 2.11 -8.56
CA GLN A 63 -1.81 0.77 -9.02
C GLN A 63 -2.70 0.77 -10.27
N LEU A 64 -2.16 0.23 -11.36
CA LEU A 64 -2.82 -0.09 -12.63
C LEU A 64 -3.96 0.84 -13.07
N TRP A 65 -3.73 2.15 -13.01
CA TRP A 65 -4.68 3.13 -13.54
C TRP A 65 -4.98 2.83 -15.03
N GLY A 66 -6.27 2.72 -15.37
CA GLY A 66 -6.72 2.41 -16.72
C GLY A 66 -6.85 0.92 -17.05
N HIS A 67 -6.51 0.01 -16.14
CA HIS A 67 -6.76 -1.44 -16.29
C HIS A 67 -8.04 -1.86 -15.58
N GLY A 68 -8.47 -3.11 -15.79
CA GLY A 68 -9.63 -3.67 -15.11
C GLY A 68 -9.38 -3.94 -13.62
N PHE A 69 -10.46 -3.98 -12.84
CA PHE A 69 -10.41 -4.24 -11.40
C PHE A 69 -9.66 -5.54 -11.05
N SER A 70 -9.84 -6.61 -11.84
CA SER A 70 -9.14 -7.89 -11.61
C SER A 70 -7.61 -7.73 -11.63
N ASN A 71 -7.07 -6.95 -12.57
CA ASN A 71 -5.63 -6.72 -12.65
C ASN A 71 -5.15 -5.91 -11.43
N GLY A 72 -5.90 -4.87 -11.04
CA GLY A 72 -5.58 -4.10 -9.83
C GLY A 72 -5.63 -4.95 -8.56
N LEU A 73 -6.58 -5.88 -8.47
CA LEU A 73 -6.68 -6.83 -7.37
C LEU A 73 -5.48 -7.80 -7.35
N GLU A 74 -5.11 -8.37 -8.50
CA GLU A 74 -3.95 -9.25 -8.62
C GLU A 74 -2.64 -8.52 -8.24
N GLU A 75 -2.46 -7.29 -8.68
CA GLU A 75 -1.30 -6.47 -8.29
C GLU A 75 -1.28 -6.18 -6.79
N ALA A 76 -2.40 -5.74 -6.21
CA ALA A 76 -2.49 -5.51 -4.77
C ALA A 76 -2.15 -6.76 -3.94
N LEU A 77 -2.58 -7.95 -4.39
CA LEU A 77 -2.20 -9.22 -3.77
C LEU A 77 -0.70 -9.49 -3.84
N LEU A 78 -0.08 -9.24 -5.00
CA LEU A 78 1.37 -9.40 -5.19
C LEU A 78 2.17 -8.39 -4.34
N VAL A 79 1.72 -7.14 -4.28
CA VAL A 79 2.37 -6.10 -3.46
C VAL A 79 2.20 -6.39 -1.97
N ALA A 80 1.03 -6.87 -1.54
CA ALA A 80 0.83 -7.30 -0.16
C ALA A 80 1.75 -8.48 0.19
N HIS A 81 1.90 -9.45 -0.71
CA HIS A 81 2.86 -10.54 -0.52
C HIS A 81 4.31 -10.04 -0.45
N LEU A 82 4.69 -9.09 -1.31
CA LEU A 82 6.00 -8.45 -1.30
C LEU A 82 6.26 -7.73 0.03
N ALA A 83 5.28 -6.97 0.53
CA ALA A 83 5.36 -6.30 1.84
C ALA A 83 5.61 -7.33 2.96
N HIS A 84 4.82 -8.41 2.98
CA HIS A 84 4.97 -9.50 3.93
C HIS A 84 6.38 -10.13 3.89
N LEU A 85 6.87 -10.53 2.71
CA LEU A 85 8.21 -11.11 2.56
C LEU A 85 9.34 -10.12 2.92
N SER A 86 9.10 -8.82 2.71
CA SER A 86 10.03 -7.74 3.08
C SER A 86 10.00 -7.37 4.57
N ASN A 87 9.14 -8.03 5.36
CA ASN A 87 8.85 -7.72 6.77
C ASN A 87 8.37 -6.27 6.97
N ARG A 88 7.38 -5.85 6.17
CA ARG A 88 6.79 -4.50 6.21
C ARG A 88 5.27 -4.57 6.24
N SER A 89 4.64 -3.57 6.85
CA SER A 89 3.20 -3.32 6.70
C SER A 89 2.88 -2.92 5.27
N TYR A 90 1.89 -3.56 4.68
CA TYR A 90 1.36 -3.16 3.37
C TYR A 90 0.52 -1.87 3.50
N VAL A 91 0.63 -1.01 2.50
CA VAL A 91 -0.19 0.20 2.38
C VAL A 91 -1.17 -0.04 1.25
N PHE A 92 -2.44 -0.22 1.60
CA PHE A 92 -3.49 -0.48 0.62
C PHE A 92 -4.05 0.83 0.05
N GLU A 93 -4.41 0.79 -1.22
CA GLU A 93 -5.06 1.89 -1.94
C GLU A 93 -6.40 1.42 -2.49
N ASP A 94 -7.34 2.36 -2.59
CA ASP A 94 -8.58 2.11 -3.30
C ASP A 94 -8.29 1.92 -4.79
N TYR A 95 -9.00 0.98 -5.42
CA TYR A 95 -8.94 0.85 -6.87
C TYR A 95 -9.59 2.10 -7.51
N LEU A 96 -8.84 2.78 -8.36
CA LEU A 96 -9.28 3.99 -9.07
C LEU A 96 -9.39 3.73 -10.58
N LYS A 97 -10.62 3.62 -11.07
CA LYS A 97 -10.88 3.60 -12.52
C LYS A 97 -10.81 4.99 -13.14
N SER A 98 -11.25 6.00 -12.41
CA SER A 98 -11.25 7.39 -12.88
C SER A 98 -10.90 8.34 -11.73
N ARG A 99 -10.11 9.37 -12.03
CA ARG A 99 -9.81 10.48 -11.10
C ARG A 99 -10.94 11.50 -11.03
N SER A 100 -11.98 11.32 -11.85
CA SER A 100 -13.18 12.13 -11.80
C SER A 100 -13.79 12.16 -10.39
N PRO A 101 -14.36 13.30 -9.96
CA PRO A 101 -15.11 13.37 -8.70
C PRO A 101 -16.45 12.61 -8.78
N PHE A 102 -16.88 12.20 -9.98
CA PHE A 102 -18.13 11.45 -10.13
C PHE A 102 -17.98 9.99 -9.68
N PRO A 103 -18.98 9.43 -8.97
CA PRO A 103 -18.92 8.06 -8.43
C PRO A 103 -18.90 6.99 -9.53
N TYR A 104 -19.32 7.33 -10.74
CA TYR A 104 -19.32 6.44 -11.90
C TYR A 104 -18.60 7.07 -13.09
N THR A 105 -17.97 6.23 -13.89
CA THR A 105 -17.39 6.56 -15.18
C THR A 105 -18.05 5.72 -16.26
N LEU A 106 -18.23 6.31 -17.44
CA LEU A 106 -18.70 5.59 -18.62
C LEU A 106 -17.54 4.83 -19.25
N ASP A 107 -17.72 3.54 -19.48
CA ASP A 107 -16.75 2.68 -20.15
C ASP A 107 -17.50 1.68 -21.05
N GLY A 108 -17.27 1.75 -22.36
CA GLY A 108 -17.96 0.90 -23.35
C GLY A 108 -19.49 0.92 -23.23
N PHE A 109 -20.09 2.12 -23.07
CA PHE A 109 -21.53 2.34 -22.82
C PHE A 109 -22.10 1.77 -21.51
N HIS A 110 -21.25 1.32 -20.59
CA HIS A 110 -21.66 0.86 -19.28
C HIS A 110 -21.18 1.82 -18.19
N LEU A 111 -22.03 2.06 -17.17
CA LEU A 111 -21.60 2.76 -15.96
C LEU A 111 -20.78 1.81 -15.10
N ARG A 112 -19.58 2.25 -14.73
CA ARG A 112 -18.66 1.52 -13.86
C ARG A 112 -18.29 2.40 -12.68
N PRO A 113 -18.16 1.87 -11.46
CA PRO A 113 -17.69 2.66 -10.33
C PRO A 113 -16.33 3.30 -10.67
N SER A 114 -16.21 4.59 -10.39
CA SER A 114 -14.94 5.31 -10.55
C SER A 114 -13.92 4.88 -9.52
N ARG A 115 -14.39 4.40 -8.36
CA ARG A 115 -13.59 3.95 -7.23
C ARG A 115 -14.20 2.70 -6.61
N ILE A 116 -13.38 1.76 -6.18
CA ILE A 116 -13.80 0.57 -5.44
C ILE A 116 -12.87 0.43 -4.24
N PRO A 117 -13.37 0.62 -3.02
CA PRO A 117 -12.57 0.40 -1.84
C PRO A 117 -12.19 -1.06 -1.67
N PHE A 118 -10.96 -1.29 -1.25
CA PHE A 118 -10.41 -2.65 -1.22
C PHE A 118 -11.05 -3.51 -0.14
N ASN A 119 -11.31 -2.91 1.02
CA ASN A 119 -12.00 -3.54 2.15
C ASN A 119 -13.47 -3.89 1.89
N ALA A 120 -14.07 -3.39 0.80
CA ALA A 120 -15.41 -3.80 0.37
C ALA A 120 -15.41 -5.18 -0.30
N VAL A 121 -14.25 -5.65 -0.76
CA VAL A 121 -14.10 -6.89 -1.54
C VAL A 121 -13.26 -7.93 -0.80
N VAL A 122 -12.18 -7.51 -0.14
CA VAL A 122 -11.28 -8.40 0.60
C VAL A 122 -11.07 -7.90 2.02
N SER A 123 -10.74 -8.80 2.94
CA SER A 123 -10.41 -8.48 4.32
C SER A 123 -9.07 -9.11 4.73
N GLY A 124 -8.68 -8.92 5.98
CA GLY A 124 -7.42 -9.42 6.54
C GLY A 124 -6.24 -8.49 6.24
N PHE A 125 -5.04 -9.08 6.16
CA PHE A 125 -3.80 -8.34 5.95
C PHE A 125 -3.87 -7.41 4.73
N ILE A 126 -4.51 -7.78 3.63
CA ILE A 126 -4.48 -6.98 2.40
C ILE A 126 -5.32 -5.69 2.53
N ALA A 127 -6.34 -5.67 3.39
CA ALA A 127 -7.24 -4.52 3.54
C ALA A 127 -7.39 -4.06 5.01
N GLY A 128 -6.37 -4.32 5.83
CA GLY A 128 -6.27 -3.79 7.19
C GLY A 128 -7.27 -4.37 8.21
N ALA A 129 -7.92 -5.51 7.93
CA ALA A 129 -8.80 -6.11 8.93
C ALA A 129 -8.00 -6.76 10.07
N ASN A 130 -8.58 -6.75 11.27
CA ASN A 130 -8.00 -7.38 12.45
C ASN A 130 -7.83 -8.89 12.20
N VAL A 131 -6.59 -9.33 12.05
CA VAL A 131 -6.29 -10.76 12.02
C VAL A 131 -6.13 -11.19 13.47
N SER A 132 -7.07 -12.00 13.97
CA SER A 132 -6.94 -12.51 15.33
C SER A 132 -5.62 -13.24 15.43
N SER A 133 -4.74 -12.78 16.32
CA SER A 133 -3.51 -13.46 16.67
C SER A 133 -3.89 -14.74 17.42
N ASP A 134 -4.24 -15.79 16.67
CA ASP A 134 -4.26 -17.12 17.24
C ASP A 134 -2.79 -17.44 17.58
N ALA A 135 -2.57 -17.88 18.83
CA ALA A 135 -1.27 -17.88 19.52
C ALA A 135 -0.19 -18.82 18.90
N THR A 136 -0.38 -19.28 17.68
CA THR A 136 0.44 -20.26 16.96
C THR A 136 1.35 -19.66 15.88
N THR A 137 1.13 -18.42 15.42
CA THR A 137 2.01 -17.78 14.43
C THR A 137 3.09 -16.93 15.11
N LEU A 138 4.33 -17.42 15.09
CA LEU A 138 5.54 -16.80 15.65
C LEU A 138 6.01 -15.53 14.92
N GLN A 139 5.30 -15.06 13.89
CA GLN A 139 5.62 -13.80 13.21
C GLN A 139 4.65 -12.70 13.63
N PRO A 140 5.13 -11.50 14.02
CA PRO A 140 4.26 -10.37 14.24
C PRO A 140 3.57 -10.05 12.92
N LEU A 141 2.25 -10.28 12.85
CA LEU A 141 1.49 -9.90 11.68
C LEU A 141 1.32 -8.38 11.71
N HIS A 142 2.10 -7.69 10.88
CA HIS A 142 2.02 -6.25 10.75
C HIS A 142 0.69 -5.88 10.07
N LEU A 143 -0.15 -5.08 10.72
CA LEU A 143 -1.43 -4.68 10.13
C LEU A 143 -1.20 -3.68 9.00
N SER A 144 -1.99 -3.82 7.93
CA SER A 144 -1.93 -2.89 6.81
C SER A 144 -2.69 -1.61 7.08
N ILE A 145 -2.22 -0.53 6.48
CA ILE A 145 -2.78 0.81 6.66
C ILE A 145 -3.28 1.37 5.33
N SER A 146 -4.21 2.31 5.38
CA SER A 146 -4.68 2.99 4.17
C SER A 146 -3.60 3.96 3.69
N ALA A 147 -3.59 4.26 2.39
CA ALA A 147 -2.69 5.28 1.84
C ALA A 147 -2.91 6.66 2.44
N ASP A 148 -4.14 7.01 2.85
CA ASP A 148 -4.41 8.25 3.57
C ASP A 148 -3.64 8.32 4.89
N TYR A 149 -3.65 7.23 5.68
CA TYR A 149 -2.90 7.18 6.94
C TYR A 149 -1.40 7.11 6.70
N TYR A 150 -0.97 6.43 5.63
CA TYR A 150 0.44 6.45 5.22
C TYR A 150 0.90 7.87 4.93
N GLU A 151 0.20 8.65 4.11
CA GLU A 151 0.62 10.02 3.79
C GLU A 151 0.66 10.92 5.03
N TYR A 152 -0.20 10.65 6.03
CA TYR A 152 -0.15 11.33 7.32
C TYR A 152 1.12 11.05 8.13
N ILE A 153 1.58 9.80 8.19
CA ILE A 153 2.79 9.41 8.95
C ILE A 153 4.07 9.44 8.11
N CYS A 154 3.95 9.50 6.79
CA CYS A 154 5.01 9.42 5.80
C CYS A 154 4.83 10.48 4.69
N PRO A 155 4.70 11.77 5.02
CA PRO A 155 4.46 12.82 4.02
C PRO A 155 5.59 12.88 2.99
N SER A 156 5.29 13.36 1.78
CA SER A 156 6.29 13.54 0.71
C SER A 156 7.43 14.50 1.05
N SER A 157 7.21 15.40 2.01
CA SER A 157 8.22 16.31 2.56
C SER A 157 9.21 15.66 3.52
N LEU A 158 9.02 14.39 3.87
CA LEU A 158 9.85 13.69 4.84
C LEU A 158 11.28 13.49 4.32
N SER A 159 12.27 13.68 5.19
CA SER A 159 13.68 13.51 4.85
C SER A 159 14.01 12.08 4.40
N ALA A 160 15.05 11.96 3.56
CA ALA A 160 15.63 10.68 3.13
C ALA A 160 16.08 9.78 4.29
N GLN A 161 16.21 10.34 5.51
CA GLN A 161 16.46 9.57 6.72
C GLN A 161 15.30 8.63 7.07
N HIS A 162 14.06 9.02 6.77
CA HIS A 162 12.84 8.30 7.15
C HIS A 162 12.07 7.73 5.96
N ARG A 163 12.11 8.39 4.79
CA ARG A 163 11.44 7.97 3.55
C ARG A 163 12.45 7.66 2.45
N ILE A 164 12.21 6.60 1.70
CA ILE A 164 12.94 6.29 0.47
C ILE A 164 11.97 5.96 -0.65
N VAL A 165 12.27 6.47 -1.84
CA VAL A 165 11.53 6.19 -3.06
C VAL A 165 12.43 5.32 -3.95
N LEU A 166 11.93 4.18 -4.37
CA LEU A 166 12.59 3.23 -5.27
C LEU A 166 11.90 3.32 -6.63
N SER A 167 12.66 3.41 -7.71
CA SER A 167 12.10 3.36 -9.06
C SER A 167 12.09 1.94 -9.60
N VAL A 168 11.02 1.55 -10.27
CA VAL A 168 10.96 0.29 -11.04
C VAL A 168 11.97 0.24 -12.18
N ASN A 169 12.45 1.39 -12.67
CA ASN A 169 13.45 1.46 -13.73
C ASN A 169 14.84 0.99 -13.26
N ASP A 170 15.10 1.00 -11.96
CA ASP A 170 16.34 0.45 -11.37
C ASP A 170 16.35 -1.08 -11.38
N ALA A 171 15.22 -1.72 -11.66
CA ALA A 171 15.11 -3.16 -11.67
C ALA A 171 15.69 -3.76 -12.97
N PRO A 172 16.49 -4.84 -12.89
CA PRO A 172 16.91 -5.59 -14.06
C PRO A 172 15.71 -6.25 -14.73
N THR A 173 15.92 -6.78 -15.93
CA THR A 173 14.91 -7.63 -16.59
C THR A 173 14.97 -9.03 -15.98
N PHE A 174 13.82 -9.63 -15.70
CA PHE A 174 13.71 -10.93 -15.05
C PHE A 174 13.19 -11.99 -16.03
N SER A 175 13.68 -13.22 -15.90
CA SER A 175 13.19 -14.39 -16.66
C SER A 175 11.89 -14.95 -16.10
N ASP A 176 11.63 -14.75 -14.81
CA ASP A 176 10.50 -15.31 -14.09
C ASP A 176 10.10 -14.42 -12.90
N GLY A 177 8.85 -14.58 -12.46
CA GLY A 177 8.28 -13.77 -11.37
C GLY A 177 8.86 -14.07 -9.99
N ALA A 178 9.41 -15.26 -9.75
CA ALA A 178 10.01 -15.58 -8.45
C ALA A 178 11.34 -14.85 -8.27
N SER A 179 12.17 -14.81 -9.31
CA SER A 179 13.40 -14.02 -9.36
C SER A 179 13.12 -12.51 -9.18
N GLN A 180 12.06 -12.01 -9.82
CA GLN A 180 11.60 -10.62 -9.65
C GLN A 180 11.17 -10.32 -8.21
N MET A 181 10.32 -11.17 -7.63
CA MET A 181 9.85 -11.04 -6.26
C MET A 181 11.03 -11.03 -5.27
N GLN A 182 11.95 -11.99 -5.41
CA GLN A 182 13.11 -12.10 -4.53
C GLN A 182 14.03 -10.87 -4.63
N TRP A 183 14.29 -10.38 -5.85
CA TRP A 183 15.08 -9.17 -6.04
C TRP A 183 14.47 -7.96 -5.35
N TRP A 184 13.15 -7.77 -5.47
CA TRP A 184 12.45 -6.68 -4.79
C TRP A 184 12.49 -6.83 -3.27
N VAL A 185 12.32 -8.04 -2.74
CA VAL A 185 12.47 -8.31 -1.29
C VAL A 185 13.85 -7.87 -0.80
N ASP A 186 14.91 -8.25 -1.51
CA ASP A 186 16.28 -7.93 -1.13
C ASP A 186 16.58 -6.43 -1.26
N ARG A 187 16.10 -5.81 -2.34
CA ARG A 187 16.21 -4.37 -2.59
C ARG A 187 15.51 -3.56 -1.49
N ILE A 188 14.29 -3.92 -1.13
CA ILE A 188 13.50 -3.25 -0.09
C ILE A 188 14.13 -3.42 1.29
N LYS A 189 14.60 -4.64 1.62
CA LYS A 189 15.29 -4.90 2.90
C LYS A 189 16.59 -4.10 3.01
N THR A 190 17.34 -4.00 1.92
CA THR A 190 18.64 -3.32 1.91
C THR A 190 18.49 -1.79 1.89
N ALA A 191 17.76 -1.27 0.90
CA ALA A 191 17.61 0.17 0.71
C ALA A 191 16.69 0.82 1.75
N GLY A 192 15.68 0.08 2.21
CA GLY A 192 14.73 0.53 3.23
C GLY A 192 15.21 0.31 4.67
N LYS A 193 16.42 -0.20 4.91
CA LYS A 193 16.90 -0.48 6.28
C LYS A 193 16.87 0.79 7.14
N GLY A 194 16.15 0.74 8.25
CA GLY A 194 15.96 1.87 9.16
C GLY A 194 15.04 2.97 8.62
N LYS A 195 14.40 2.77 7.46
CA LYS A 195 13.43 3.70 6.87
C LYS A 195 12.02 3.29 7.24
N ARG A 196 11.29 4.21 7.88
CA ARG A 196 9.87 4.04 8.19
C ARG A 196 9.03 3.88 6.92
N CYS A 197 9.36 4.63 5.88
CA CYS A 197 8.52 4.77 4.69
C CYS A 197 9.29 4.32 3.45
N VAL A 198 8.85 3.25 2.80
CA VAL A 198 9.34 2.83 1.48
C VAL A 198 8.22 2.99 0.48
N GLU A 199 8.53 3.67 -0.61
CA GLU A 199 7.62 3.85 -1.74
C GLU A 199 8.29 3.29 -3.00
N ILE A 200 7.58 2.49 -3.79
CA ILE A 200 8.03 2.06 -5.10
C ILE A 200 7.20 2.80 -6.15
N VAL A 201 7.84 3.69 -6.89
CA VAL A 201 7.17 4.45 -7.95
C VAL A 201 7.33 3.73 -9.27
N GLU A 202 6.19 3.55 -9.94
CA GLU A 202 6.17 3.15 -11.33
C GLU A 202 6.48 4.34 -12.23
N GLY A 203 7.02 4.02 -13.40
CA GLY A 203 7.28 5.01 -14.44
C GLY A 203 6.03 5.46 -15.20
N ASP A 204 6.19 6.37 -16.16
CA ASP A 204 5.12 6.78 -17.07
C ASP A 204 4.59 5.60 -17.92
N ALA A 205 3.47 5.78 -18.64
CA ALA A 205 2.72 4.71 -19.31
C ALA A 205 3.51 3.78 -20.27
N ASN A 206 4.72 4.15 -20.68
CA ASN A 206 5.63 3.37 -21.54
C ASN A 206 6.83 2.76 -20.78
N GLU A 207 6.87 2.89 -19.46
CA GLU A 207 7.98 2.43 -18.62
C GLU A 207 7.67 1.08 -17.98
N LYS A 208 8.71 0.48 -17.38
CA LYS A 208 8.60 -0.79 -16.67
C LYS A 208 7.53 -0.70 -15.58
N ARG A 209 6.82 -1.81 -15.37
CA ARG A 209 5.87 -1.97 -14.26
C ARG A 209 6.49 -2.85 -13.18
N LEU A 210 6.04 -2.69 -11.94
CA LEU A 210 6.54 -3.47 -10.80
C LEU A 210 6.35 -4.97 -11.04
N PHE A 211 5.21 -5.37 -11.60
CA PHE A 211 4.86 -6.75 -11.98
C PHE A 211 4.33 -6.86 -13.42
N GLY A 212 4.94 -6.13 -14.35
CA GLY A 212 4.61 -6.23 -15.78
C GLY A 212 5.62 -7.06 -16.57
N HIS A 213 5.17 -7.58 -17.70
CA HIS A 213 6.06 -8.19 -18.69
C HIS A 213 6.47 -7.12 -19.72
N ASP A 214 7.78 -6.97 -19.96
CA ASP A 214 8.30 -6.11 -21.02
C ASP A 214 7.84 -6.70 -22.37
N SER A 215 6.92 -6.01 -23.04
CA SER A 215 6.35 -6.44 -24.33
C SER A 215 7.31 -6.23 -25.51
N SER A 216 8.58 -5.91 -25.27
CA SER A 216 9.59 -5.81 -26.32
C SER A 216 9.93 -7.15 -26.98
N THR A 217 9.39 -8.27 -26.48
CA THR A 217 9.36 -9.53 -27.21
C THR A 217 8.02 -9.66 -27.91
N THR A 218 7.85 -8.94 -29.02
CA THR A 218 6.87 -9.33 -30.03
C THR A 218 7.09 -10.81 -30.33
N LEU A 219 6.08 -11.63 -30.01
CA LEU A 219 5.94 -12.97 -30.58
C LEU A 219 5.90 -12.80 -32.10
N SER A 220 7.06 -12.87 -32.74
CA SER A 220 7.17 -13.18 -34.15
C SER A 220 6.74 -14.64 -34.31
N LEU A 221 5.42 -14.81 -34.51
CA LEU A 221 4.85 -15.97 -35.20
C LEU A 221 5.17 -15.89 -36.70
#